data_AF-A0A0D6L3I5-F1
#
_entry.id   AF-A0A0D6L3I5-F1
#
_cell.length_a   1.000
_cell.length_b   1.000
_cell.length_c   1.000
_cell.angle_alpha   90.00
_cell.angle_beta   90.00
_cell.angle_gamma   90.00
#
_symmetry.space_group_name_H-M   'P 1'
#
loop_
_entity.id
_entity.type
_entity.pdbx_description
1 polymer ?
#
loop_
_entity_poly.entity_id
_entity_poly.type
_entity_poly.pdbx_seq_one_letter_code
_entity_poly.pdbx_strand_id
1 'polypeptide(L)'
;VKYRSIVGSLLQAPWACGYAFLALIAYLTKSWTTIHMITVGLHCIALVFIHFLPESPRWLIMMNRVEDAEKIIRKACKNNKSRLPSDLGLVRHAEKRKWMKKDERPHYFHLFRAAELRVRNIMLFIIWIATALVYYGLVIALSDQSSPG
;
A
#
# COMPACT_ATOMS: atom_id res chain seq x y z
N VAL A 1 -12.00 -9.02 -9.26
CA VAL A 1 -12.22 -7.58 -8.97
C VAL A 1 -12.95 -7.34 -7.65
N LYS A 2 -13.94 -8.18 -7.28
CA LYS A 2 -14.80 -8.05 -6.08
C LYS A 2 -14.08 -7.76 -4.75
N TYR A 3 -12.91 -8.37 -4.51
CA TYR A 3 -12.15 -8.14 -3.27
C TYR A 3 -11.14 -6.99 -3.32
N ARG A 4 -10.88 -6.39 -4.49
CA ARG A 4 -9.78 -5.42 -4.65
C ARG A 4 -10.01 -4.15 -3.84
N SER A 5 -11.23 -3.60 -3.89
CA SER A 5 -11.57 -2.40 -3.13
C SER A 5 -11.64 -2.69 -1.63
N ILE A 6 -12.20 -3.84 -1.24
CA ILE A 6 -12.29 -4.27 0.16
C ILE A 6 -10.90 -4.43 0.76
N VAL A 7 -10.00 -5.18 0.11
CA VAL A 7 -8.61 -5.32 0.55
C VAL A 7 -7.91 -3.96 0.62
N GLY A 8 -8.17 -3.07 -0.34
CA GLY A 8 -7.67 -1.69 -0.31
C GLY A 8 -8.16 -0.90 0.90
N SER A 9 -9.44 -1.03 1.27
CA SER A 9 -10.00 -0.40 2.45
C SER A 9 -9.49 -1.02 3.76
N LEU A 10 -9.26 -2.34 3.81
CA LEU A 10 -8.68 -2.99 4.99
C LEU A 10 -7.27 -2.49 5.29
N LEU A 11 -6.52 -1.96 4.32
CA LEU A 11 -5.22 -1.33 4.57
C LEU A 11 -5.31 -0.08 5.46
N GLN A 12 -6.49 0.51 5.64
CA GLN A 12 -6.71 1.63 6.54
C GLN A 12 -6.91 1.20 8.00
N ALA A 13 -7.34 -0.04 8.26
CA ALA A 13 -7.60 -0.51 9.62
C ALA A 13 -6.34 -0.49 10.53
N PRO A 14 -5.15 -0.90 10.06
CA PRO A 14 -3.92 -0.80 10.84
C PRO A 14 -3.57 0.63 11.28
N TRP A 15 -3.94 1.66 10.51
CA TRP A 15 -3.72 3.06 10.90
C TRP A 15 -4.55 3.42 12.14
N ALA A 16 -5.84 3.10 12.13
CA ALA A 16 -6.72 3.39 13.26
C ALA A 16 -6.30 2.62 14.52
N CYS A 17 -5.98 1.33 14.37
CA CYS A 17 -5.46 0.51 15.46
C CYS A 17 -4.12 1.05 15.99
N GLY A 18 -3.23 1.50 15.11
CA GLY A 18 -1.94 2.09 15.47
C GLY A 18 -2.10 3.37 16.30
N TYR A 19 -3.00 4.28 15.91
CA TYR A 19 -3.28 5.48 16.69
C TYR A 19 -3.87 5.17 18.07
N ALA A 20 -4.83 4.24 18.15
CA ALA A 20 -5.40 3.82 19.43
C ALA A 20 -4.35 3.19 20.36
N PHE A 21 -3.47 2.36 19.80
CA PHE A 21 -2.38 1.73 20.54
C PHE A 21 -1.33 2.74 21.00
N LEU A 22 -0.98 3.71 20.15
CA LEU A 22 -0.08 4.81 20.51
C LEU A 22 -0.65 5.66 21.65
N ALA A 23 -1.94 5.99 21.61
CA ALA A 23 -2.62 6.72 22.68
C ALA A 23 -2.59 5.96 24.02
N LEU A 24 -2.76 4.64 23.99
CA LEU A 24 -2.64 3.79 25.18
C LEU A 24 -1.23 3.83 25.78
N ILE A 25 -0.18 3.70 24.94
CA ILE A 25 1.21 3.77 25.40
C ILE A 25 1.50 5.15 26.01
N ALA A 26 1.00 6.22 25.37
CA ALA A 26 1.17 7.58 25.84
C ALA A 26 0.51 7.80 27.21
N TYR A 27 -0.70 7.26 27.40
CA TYR A 27 -1.43 7.33 28.66
C TYR A 27 -0.69 6.64 29.81
N LEU A 28 -0.13 5.45 29.56
CA LEU A 28 0.55 4.65 30.60
C LEU A 28 1.91 5.22 30.98
N THR A 29 2.70 5.67 29.99
CA THR A 29 4.13 5.91 30.19
C THR A 29 4.45 7.38 30.45
N LYS A 30 3.61 8.30 29.94
CA LYS A 30 3.74 9.78 30.04
C LYS A 30 5.12 10.38 29.70
N SER A 31 6.09 9.57 29.25
CA SER A 31 7.45 9.94 28.87
C SER A 31 7.63 9.75 27.37
N TRP A 32 7.95 10.84 26.67
CA TRP A 32 8.12 10.86 25.22
C TRP A 32 9.26 9.92 24.75
N THR A 33 10.34 9.81 25.54
CA THR A 33 11.49 8.95 25.22
C THR A 33 11.09 7.47 25.21
N THR A 34 10.31 7.05 26.20
CA THR A 34 9.89 5.64 26.29
C THR A 34 8.88 5.29 25.19
N ILE A 35 7.96 6.20 24.85
CA ILE A 35 7.06 6.05 23.70
C ILE A 35 7.87 5.85 22.41
N HIS A 36 8.92 6.67 22.22
CA HIS A 36 9.77 6.57 21.05
C HIS A 36 10.52 5.23 20.99
N MET A 37 11.11 4.80 22.11
CA MET A 37 11.82 3.51 22.20
C MET A 37 10.92 2.32 21.86
N ILE A 38 9.70 2.28 22.39
CA ILE A 38 8.72 1.23 22.09
C ILE A 38 8.37 1.26 20.60
N THR A 39 8.11 2.46 20.05
CA THR A 39 7.75 2.63 18.64
C THR A 39 8.87 2.17 17.72
N VAL A 40 10.13 2.51 18.01
CA VAL A 40 11.30 2.06 17.25
C VAL A 40 11.43 0.52 17.32
N GLY A 41 11.26 -0.07 18.50
CA GLY A 41 11.28 -1.52 18.66
C GLY A 41 10.24 -2.23 17.78
N LEU A 42 9.01 -1.71 17.72
CA LEU A 42 7.96 -2.24 16.84
C LEU A 42 8.31 -2.10 15.36
N HIS A 43 8.95 -1.00 14.95
CA HIS A 43 9.41 -0.82 13.57
C HIS A 43 10.53 -1.80 13.22
N CYS A 44 11.48 -2.05 14.12
CA CYS A 44 12.53 -3.06 13.91
C CYS A 44 11.92 -4.45 13.71
N ILE A 45 10.91 -4.82 14.50
CA ILE A 45 10.17 -6.07 14.32
C ILE A 45 9.50 -6.12 12.94
N ALA A 46 8.85 -5.03 12.51
CA ALA A 46 8.24 -4.94 11.19
C ALA A 46 9.25 -5.10 10.04
N LEU A 47 10.46 -4.55 10.20
CA LEU A 47 11.57 -4.73 9.25
C LEU A 47 12.04 -6.18 9.18
N VAL A 48 12.00 -6.93 10.28
CA VAL A 48 12.29 -8.37 10.22
C VAL A 48 11.20 -9.11 9.45
N PHE A 49 9.93 -8.76 9.65
CA PHE A 49 8.81 -9.38 8.94
C PHE A 49 8.83 -9.14 7.41
N ILE A 50 9.33 -7.99 6.94
CA ILE A 50 9.39 -7.71 5.50
C ILE A 50 10.27 -8.72 4.76
N HIS A 51 11.30 -9.26 5.42
CA HIS A 51 12.22 -10.23 4.83
C HIS A 51 11.55 -11.58 4.54
N PHE A 52 10.50 -11.93 5.30
CA PHE A 52 9.75 -13.16 5.10
C PHE A 52 8.59 -13.02 4.11
N LEU A 53 8.24 -11.79 3.70
CA LEU A 53 7.13 -11.54 2.81
C LEU A 53 7.51 -11.92 1.37
N PRO A 54 6.73 -12.79 0.69
CA PRO A 54 7.02 -13.14 -0.69
C PRO A 54 6.83 -11.93 -1.60
N GLU A 55 7.66 -11.84 -2.63
CA GLU A 55 7.55 -10.81 -3.66
C GLU A 55 6.19 -10.84 -4.37
N SER A 56 5.75 -9.68 -4.85
CA SER A 56 4.48 -9.55 -5.55
C SER A 56 4.50 -10.35 -6.87
N PRO A 57 3.56 -11.28 -7.12
CA PRO A 57 3.51 -12.05 -8.37
C PRO A 57 3.42 -11.16 -9.62
N ARG A 58 2.78 -9.98 -9.50
CA ARG A 58 2.71 -9.01 -10.60
C ARG A 58 4.06 -8.39 -10.92
N TRP A 59 4.88 -8.12 -9.90
CA TRP A 59 6.23 -7.57 -10.09
C TRP A 59 7.15 -8.60 -10.73
N LEU A 60 7.08 -9.87 -10.30
CA LEU A 60 7.84 -10.96 -10.90
C LEU A 60 7.51 -11.16 -12.39
N ILE A 61 6.22 -11.11 -12.75
CA ILE A 61 5.78 -11.16 -14.17
C ILE A 61 6.37 -9.97 -14.96
N MET A 62 6.37 -8.77 -14.38
CA MET A 62 6.92 -7.57 -15.00
C MET A 62 8.44 -7.65 -15.22
N MET A 63 9.15 -8.35 -14.34
CA MET A 63 10.59 -8.62 -14.43
C MET A 63 10.92 -9.87 -15.28
N ASN A 64 9.96 -10.41 -16.03
CA ASN A 64 10.10 -11.61 -16.86
C ASN A 64 10.49 -12.89 -16.06
N ARG A 65 10.19 -12.93 -14.75
CA ARG A 65 10.38 -14.09 -13.86
C ARG A 65 9.05 -14.81 -13.63
N VAL A 66 8.52 -15.40 -14.69
CA VAL A 66 7.17 -15.96 -14.72
C VAL A 66 7.06 -17.24 -13.88
N GLU A 67 8.10 -18.07 -13.89
CA GLU A 67 8.15 -19.36 -13.19
C GLU A 67 8.08 -19.15 -11.66
N ASP A 68 8.74 -18.11 -11.15
CA ASP A 68 8.71 -17.77 -9.73
C ASP A 68 7.34 -17.21 -9.33
N ALA A 69 6.72 -16.39 -10.18
CA ALA A 69 5.36 -15.90 -9.97
C ALA A 69 4.35 -17.06 -9.91
N GLU A 70 4.50 -18.05 -10.79
CA GLU A 70 3.66 -19.24 -10.83
C GLU A 70 3.79 -20.08 -9.55
N LYS A 71 5.01 -20.30 -9.05
CA LYS A 71 5.25 -21.00 -7.78
C LYS A 71 4.51 -20.33 -6.61
N ILE A 72 4.59 -19.00 -6.51
CA ILE A 72 3.92 -18.23 -5.45
C ILE A 72 2.39 -18.33 -5.57
N ILE A 73 1.85 -18.20 -6.78
CA ILE A 73 0.40 -18.31 -7.03
C ILE A 73 -0.09 -19.73 -6.71
N ARG A 74 0.63 -20.77 -7.14
CA ARG A 74 0.29 -22.18 -6.85
C ARG A 74 0.28 -22.45 -5.34
N LYS A 75 1.27 -21.95 -4.61
CA LYS A 75 1.32 -22.05 -3.13
C LYS A 75 0.14 -21.32 -2.49
N ALA A 76 -0.20 -20.11 -2.95
CA ALA A 76 -1.34 -19.36 -2.45
C ALA A 76 -2.68 -20.07 -2.72
N CYS A 77 -2.87 -20.65 -3.92
CA CYS A 77 -4.06 -21.43 -4.27
C CYS A 77 -4.20 -22.67 -3.40
N LYS A 78 -3.10 -23.40 -3.15
CA LYS A 78 -3.08 -24.57 -2.25
C LYS A 78 -3.51 -24.19 -0.83
N ASN A 79 -2.96 -23.10 -0.29
CA ASN A 79 -3.30 -22.61 1.05
C ASN A 79 -4.74 -22.13 1.14
N ASN A 80 -5.25 -21.45 0.10
CA ASN A 80 -6.62 -20.91 0.07
C ASN A 80 -7.68 -21.96 -0.35
N LYS A 81 -7.29 -23.23 -0.53
CA LYS A 81 -8.14 -24.32 -1.07
C LYS A 81 -8.92 -23.92 -2.33
N SER A 82 -8.34 -23.03 -3.12
CA SER A 82 -8.98 -22.48 -4.32
C SER A 82 -8.44 -23.19 -5.55
N ARG A 83 -9.29 -23.37 -6.56
CA ARG A 83 -8.83 -23.88 -7.85
C ARG A 83 -7.83 -22.90 -8.42
N LEU A 84 -6.71 -23.42 -8.96
CA LEU A 84 -5.87 -22.60 -9.81
C LEU A 84 -6.78 -22.02 -10.90
N PRO A 85 -6.81 -20.69 -11.09
CA PRO A 85 -7.47 -20.16 -12.26
C PRO A 85 -6.79 -20.81 -13.47
N SER A 86 -7.55 -21.54 -14.28
CA SER A 86 -7.11 -22.08 -15.59
C SER A 86 -6.54 -20.98 -16.48
N ASP A 87 -6.86 -19.73 -16.12
CA ASP A 87 -6.37 -18.48 -16.66
C ASP A 87 -5.06 -18.01 -16.00
N LEU A 88 -4.08 -18.93 -15.86
CA LEU A 88 -2.68 -18.53 -15.96
C LEU A 88 -2.43 -17.78 -17.30
N GLY A 89 -3.40 -17.76 -18.22
CA GLY A 89 -3.53 -16.84 -19.36
C GLY A 89 -3.48 -15.34 -19.05
N LEU A 90 -3.55 -14.89 -17.79
CA LEU A 90 -3.11 -13.52 -17.43
C LEU A 90 -1.59 -13.31 -17.59
N VAL A 91 -0.80 -14.38 -17.51
CA VAL A 91 0.60 -14.42 -17.98
C VAL A 91 0.63 -14.32 -19.51
N ARG A 92 -0.34 -14.91 -20.22
CA ARG A 92 -0.44 -14.85 -21.70
C ARG A 92 -0.94 -13.50 -22.23
N HIS A 93 -1.72 -12.74 -21.46
CA HIS A 93 -2.00 -11.34 -21.79
C HIS A 93 -0.75 -10.45 -21.69
N ALA A 94 0.33 -10.92 -21.05
CA ALA A 94 1.65 -10.29 -21.15
C ALA A 94 2.31 -10.49 -22.53
N GLU A 95 1.95 -11.51 -23.32
CA GLU A 95 2.33 -11.55 -24.75
C GLU A 95 1.66 -10.40 -25.53
N LYS A 96 0.50 -9.91 -25.06
CA LYS A 96 -0.12 -8.74 -25.67
C LYS A 96 0.71 -7.49 -25.45
N ARG A 97 1.63 -7.45 -24.46
CA ARG A 97 2.70 -6.44 -24.30
C ARG A 97 3.93 -6.73 -25.18
N LYS A 98 3.67 -6.82 -26.48
CA LYS A 98 4.48 -6.15 -27.52
C LYS A 98 4.61 -4.61 -27.32
N TRP A 99 4.36 -4.06 -26.12
CA TRP A 99 4.09 -2.63 -25.84
C TRP A 99 5.11 -1.93 -24.93
N MET A 100 6.19 -2.58 -24.51
CA MET A 100 7.39 -1.83 -24.16
C MET A 100 8.31 -1.97 -25.36
N LYS A 101 8.32 -0.99 -26.27
CA LYS A 101 9.42 -0.87 -27.23
C LYS A 101 10.71 -1.00 -26.40
N LYS A 102 11.60 -1.87 -26.85
CA LYS A 102 12.74 -2.44 -26.12
C LYS A 102 13.69 -1.41 -25.49
N ASP A 103 13.52 -0.11 -25.76
CA ASP A 103 14.40 0.99 -25.34
C ASP A 103 13.78 2.16 -24.56
N GLU A 104 12.46 2.20 -24.30
CA GLU A 104 11.88 3.31 -23.52
C GLU A 104 11.76 2.94 -22.03
N ARG A 105 12.74 3.35 -21.23
CA ARG A 105 12.54 3.45 -19.78
C ARG A 105 11.35 4.38 -19.55
N PRO A 106 10.32 3.98 -18.78
CA PRO A 106 9.15 4.83 -18.56
C PRO A 106 9.60 6.07 -17.81
N HIS A 107 9.66 7.20 -18.51
CA HIS A 107 10.00 8.48 -17.92
C HIS A 107 8.79 8.99 -17.13
N TYR A 108 8.99 9.49 -15.89
CA TYR A 108 7.89 9.93 -15.02
C TYR A 108 6.93 10.93 -15.72
N PHE A 109 7.47 11.76 -16.61
CA PHE A 109 6.69 12.73 -17.38
C PHE A 109 5.74 12.12 -18.42
N HIS A 110 5.90 10.84 -18.80
CA HIS A 110 4.94 10.15 -19.67
C HIS A 110 3.56 10.00 -19.00
N LEU A 111 3.49 9.96 -17.67
CA LEU A 111 2.23 9.93 -16.92
C LEU A 111 1.39 11.20 -17.13
N PHE A 112 2.06 12.34 -17.33
CA PHE A 112 1.42 13.62 -17.62
C PHE A 112 1.19 13.84 -19.12
N ARG A 113 1.80 13.03 -19.99
CA ARG A 113 1.68 13.16 -21.45
C ARG A 113 0.34 12.63 -21.97
N ALA A 114 -0.18 11.53 -21.40
CA ALA A 114 -1.49 11.00 -21.75
C ALA A 114 -2.62 11.80 -21.08
N ALA A 115 -3.54 12.36 -21.88
CA ALA A 115 -4.60 13.25 -21.39
C ALA A 115 -5.51 12.60 -20.33
N GLU A 116 -5.90 11.34 -20.53
CA GLU A 116 -6.72 10.59 -19.57
C GLU A 116 -6.02 10.37 -18.22
N LEU A 117 -4.73 10.02 -18.26
CA LEU A 117 -3.93 9.83 -17.04
C LEU A 117 -3.71 11.17 -16.32
N ARG A 118 -3.52 12.26 -17.06
CA ARG A 118 -3.36 13.60 -16.48
C ARG A 118 -4.59 14.02 -15.69
N VAL A 119 -5.79 13.87 -16.26
CA VAL A 119 -7.05 14.22 -15.57
C VAL A 119 -7.22 13.38 -14.31
N ARG A 120 -6.99 12.07 -14.39
CA ARG A 120 -7.07 11.18 -13.21
C ARG A 120 -6.06 11.56 -12.12
N ASN A 121 -4.83 11.89 -12.49
CA ASN A 121 -3.82 12.32 -11.54
C ASN A 121 -4.20 13.66 -10.89
N ILE A 122 -4.66 14.65 -11.65
CA ILE A 122 -5.12 15.94 -11.12
C ILE A 122 -6.28 15.75 -10.14
N MET A 123 -7.28 14.93 -10.49
CA MET A 123 -8.38 14.61 -9.59
C MET A 123 -7.88 13.97 -8.29
N LEU A 124 -6.93 13.02 -8.37
CA LEU A 124 -6.32 12.41 -7.19
C LEU A 124 -5.58 13.44 -6.33
N PHE A 125 -4.81 14.36 -6.93
CA PHE A 125 -4.12 15.42 -6.19
C PHE A 125 -5.09 16.34 -5.47
N ILE A 126 -6.18 16.77 -6.13
CA ILE A 126 -7.21 17.62 -5.51
C ILE A 126 -7.86 16.89 -4.34
N ILE A 127 -8.23 15.62 -4.52
CA ILE A 127 -8.83 14.80 -3.45
C ILE A 127 -7.87 14.68 -2.26
N TRP A 128 -6.58 14.44 -2.50
CA TRP A 128 -5.57 14.36 -1.45
C TRP A 128 -5.40 15.67 -0.70
N ILE A 129 -5.32 16.81 -1.40
CA ILE A 129 -5.22 18.13 -0.79
C ILE A 129 -6.45 18.44 0.06
N ALA A 130 -7.65 18.21 -0.49
CA ALA A 130 -8.90 18.42 0.24
C ALA A 130 -8.95 17.54 1.51
N THR A 131 -8.57 16.27 1.39
CA THR A 131 -8.53 15.34 2.53
C THR A 131 -7.52 15.78 3.59
N ALA A 132 -6.32 16.23 3.17
CA ALA A 132 -5.30 16.73 4.08
C ALA A 132 -5.74 17.99 4.81
N LEU A 133 -6.35 18.95 4.09
CA LEU A 133 -6.87 20.19 4.68
C LEU A 133 -7.95 19.90 5.73
N VAL A 134 -8.90 19.01 5.42
CA VAL A 134 -9.95 18.61 6.37
C VAL A 134 -9.35 17.90 7.58
N TYR A 135 -8.42 16.97 7.36
CA TYR A 135 -7.79 16.22 8.44
C TYR A 135 -6.99 17.12 9.39
N TYR A 136 -6.06 17.92 8.87
CA TYR A 136 -5.24 18.81 9.70
C TYR A 136 -6.08 19.92 10.33
N GLY A 137 -7.09 20.43 9.62
CA GLY A 137 -8.04 21.40 10.18
C GLY A 137 -8.77 20.84 11.40
N LEU A 138 -9.24 19.59 11.33
CA LEU A 138 -9.86 18.91 12.46
C LEU A 138 -8.87 18.68 13.61
N VAL A 139 -7.65 18.22 13.32
CA VAL A 139 -6.62 17.98 14.33
C VAL A 139 -6.26 19.26 15.08
N ILE A 140 -6.11 20.38 14.36
CA ILE A 140 -5.80 21.69 14.97
C ILE A 140 -6.98 22.14 15.84
N ALA A 141 -8.22 22.07 15.34
CA ALA A 141 -9.41 22.46 16.10
C ALA A 141 -9.58 21.63 17.39
N LEU A 142 -9.33 20.31 17.33
CA LEU A 142 -9.36 19.44 18.50
C LEU A 142 -8.22 19.75 19.47
N SER A 143 -7.02 20.05 18.96
CA SER A 143 -5.88 20.41 19.81
C SER A 143 -6.11 21.71 20.56
N ASP A 144 -6.75 22.70 19.92
CA ASP A 144 -7.10 23.98 20.52
C ASP A 144 -8.12 23.80 21.67
N GLN A 145 -9.15 22.98 21.45
CA GLN A 145 -10.11 22.61 22.50
C GLN A 145 -9.50 21.84 23.68
N SER A 146 -8.40 21.12 23.46
CA SER A 146 -7.73 20.34 24.50
C SER A 146 -6.70 21.13 25.32
N SER A 147 -6.37 22.36 24.91
CA SER A 147 -5.48 23.24 25.67
C SER A 147 -6.23 23.76 26.90
N PRO A 148 -5.74 23.54 28.14
CA PRO A 148 -6.36 24.14 29.32
C PRO A 148 -6.18 25.67 29.23
N GLY A 149 -7.30 26.40 29.20
CA GLY A 149 -7.34 27.85 29.45
C GLY A 149 -7.22 28.18 30.94
#